data_AF-A0A0U3ME72-F1
#
_entry.id   AF-A0A0U3ME72-F1
#
_cell.length_a   1.000
_cell.length_b   1.000
_cell.length_c   1.000
_cell.angle_alpha   90.00
_cell.angle_beta   90.00
_cell.angle_gamma   90.00
#
_symmetry.space_group_name_H-M   'P 1'
#
loop_
_entity.id
_entity.type
_entity.pdbx_description
1 polymer ?
#
loop_
_entity_poly.entity_id
_entity_poly.type
_entity_poly.pdbx_seq_one_letter_code
_entity_poly.pdbx_strand_id
1 'polypeptide(L)'
;MRKKDEIIQAIKEKDRRDKVYIHPVLSPEKAAKYISAFSNSNGGDIILGIYDDGINLHIKKSKFPIRLEEAKKLLDININCIVDKVDYRGELIPYISVEKSKELVKFRGIPYLVNENGAVVEMKVSKVFLSYSHADKDLAELVEKSLDKQNDISVSRDINVNNYRDDLDRFMKTIKQHDFIISIVTRKYLMSLNCMYEITESMKDSNFSEKLLFIVVDKEDAQYYKGNNIYDMEAGIYDADKRLDYIIYWNEKNRKMDEKLKSADLPYEYITEYTLDKRKLVSIITSTSEFMNILKDKIGSTFNQIQKDDFKILKDVIKKK
;
A
#
# COMPACT_ATOMS: atom_id res chain seq x y z
N MET A 1 -27.67 -6.32 -6.06
CA MET A 1 -28.99 -5.69 -5.83
C MET A 1 -29.73 -6.28 -4.63
N ARG A 2 -29.85 -5.52 -3.54
CA ARG A 2 -30.59 -5.92 -2.32
C ARG A 2 -32.10 -5.77 -2.53
N LYS A 3 -32.89 -6.74 -2.07
CA LYS A 3 -34.36 -6.73 -2.24
C LYS A 3 -35.02 -5.78 -1.23
N LYS A 4 -36.19 -5.20 -1.56
CA LYS A 4 -36.97 -4.34 -0.63
C LYS A 4 -37.23 -5.00 0.72
N ASP A 5 -37.39 -6.32 0.74
CA ASP A 5 -37.55 -7.13 1.94
C ASP A 5 -36.34 -7.04 2.88
N GLU A 6 -35.12 -6.91 2.35
CA GLU A 6 -33.89 -6.78 3.16
C GLU A 6 -33.86 -5.45 3.91
N ILE A 7 -34.37 -4.37 3.31
CA ILE A 7 -34.47 -3.06 3.96
C ILE A 7 -35.50 -3.10 5.08
N ILE A 8 -36.67 -3.71 4.83
CA ILE A 8 -37.70 -3.92 5.87
C ILE A 8 -37.12 -4.72 7.03
N GLN A 9 -36.41 -5.81 6.74
CA GLN A 9 -35.84 -6.66 7.76
C GLN A 9 -34.78 -5.92 8.58
N ALA A 10 -33.90 -5.16 7.91
CA ALA A 10 -32.89 -4.36 8.58
C ALA A 10 -33.49 -3.31 9.54
N ILE A 11 -34.59 -2.65 9.14
CA ILE A 11 -35.30 -1.72 10.02
C ILE A 11 -35.88 -2.46 11.24
N LYS A 12 -36.45 -3.66 11.07
CA LYS A 12 -36.99 -4.46 12.18
C LYS A 12 -35.90 -4.90 13.16
N GLU A 13 -34.78 -5.36 12.63
CA GLU A 13 -33.65 -5.91 13.40
C GLU A 13 -32.71 -4.81 13.92
N LYS A 14 -32.92 -3.55 13.51
CA LYS A 14 -32.04 -2.41 13.81
C LYS A 14 -30.62 -2.64 13.30
N ASP A 15 -30.51 -3.30 12.15
CA ASP A 15 -29.25 -3.62 11.50
C ASP A 15 -28.62 -2.37 10.90
N ARG A 16 -27.36 -2.13 11.26
CA ARG A 16 -26.54 -1.00 10.78
C ARG A 16 -25.40 -1.46 9.87
N ARG A 17 -25.27 -2.77 9.63
CA ARG A 17 -24.25 -3.29 8.72
C ARG A 17 -24.54 -2.83 7.30
N ASP A 18 -23.59 -2.09 6.73
CA ASP A 18 -23.68 -1.49 5.40
C ASP A 18 -24.96 -0.65 5.19
N LYS A 19 -25.44 -0.01 6.27
CA LYS A 19 -26.67 0.80 6.27
C LYS A 19 -26.50 2.03 7.13
N VAL A 20 -27.11 3.13 6.70
CA VAL A 20 -27.21 4.34 7.52
C VAL A 20 -28.63 4.88 7.50
N TYR A 21 -29.08 5.32 8.67
CA TYR A 21 -30.40 5.88 8.88
C TYR A 21 -30.29 7.40 9.08
N ILE A 22 -30.98 8.17 8.24
CA ILE A 22 -30.83 9.62 8.19
C ILE A 22 -32.16 10.32 8.46
N HIS A 23 -32.15 11.20 9.45
CA HIS A 23 -33.22 12.14 9.74
C HIS A 23 -32.63 13.45 10.31
N PRO A 24 -33.17 14.64 9.98
CA PRO A 24 -34.28 14.87 9.05
C PRO A 24 -33.85 15.02 7.58
N VAL A 25 -32.62 15.44 7.33
CA VAL A 25 -32.12 15.87 6.01
C VAL A 25 -30.85 15.12 5.63
N LEU A 26 -30.80 14.65 4.39
CA LEU A 26 -29.58 14.21 3.72
C LEU A 26 -29.11 15.32 2.76
N SER A 27 -28.09 16.09 3.16
CA SER A 27 -27.51 17.09 2.28
C SER A 27 -26.74 16.43 1.12
N PRO A 28 -26.57 17.11 -0.03
CA PRO A 28 -25.77 16.60 -1.15
C PRO A 28 -24.35 16.18 -0.75
N GLU A 29 -23.69 16.97 0.11
CA GLU A 29 -22.33 16.65 0.59
C GLU A 29 -22.32 15.38 1.44
N LYS A 30 -23.30 15.21 2.33
CA LYS A 30 -23.39 14.02 3.19
C LYS A 30 -23.74 12.79 2.36
N ALA A 31 -24.65 12.92 1.38
CA ALA A 31 -24.95 11.87 0.41
C ALA A 31 -23.70 11.46 -0.38
N ALA A 32 -22.93 12.40 -0.91
CA ALA A 32 -21.72 12.11 -1.67
C ALA A 32 -20.66 11.37 -0.82
N LYS A 33 -20.47 11.76 0.45
CA LYS A 33 -19.59 11.02 1.38
C LYS A 33 -20.07 9.59 1.62
N TYR A 34 -21.37 9.37 1.85
CA TYR A 34 -21.91 8.02 2.00
C TYR A 34 -21.79 7.19 0.72
N ILE A 35 -22.05 7.78 -0.45
CA ILE A 35 -21.91 7.10 -1.74
C ILE A 35 -20.44 6.69 -1.95
N SER A 36 -19.49 7.61 -1.75
CA SER A 36 -18.06 7.28 -1.78
C SER A 36 -17.72 6.14 -0.82
N ALA A 37 -18.15 6.23 0.45
CA ALA A 37 -17.88 5.21 1.46
C ALA A 37 -18.44 3.82 1.10
N PHE A 38 -19.71 3.75 0.70
CA PHE A 38 -20.35 2.48 0.36
C PHE A 38 -19.81 1.89 -0.96
N SER A 39 -19.57 2.72 -1.97
CA SER A 39 -18.95 2.29 -3.22
C SER A 39 -17.55 1.72 -3.00
N ASN A 40 -16.78 2.27 -2.07
CA ASN A 40 -15.44 1.79 -1.73
C ASN A 40 -15.42 0.58 -0.77
N SER A 41 -16.57 0.22 -0.19
CA SER A 41 -16.72 -0.88 0.79
C SER A 41 -17.45 -2.08 0.17
N ASN A 42 -18.48 -2.62 0.84
CA ASN A 42 -19.29 -3.75 0.35
C ASN A 42 -20.60 -3.30 -0.34
N GLY A 43 -20.69 -2.03 -0.73
CA GLY A 43 -21.97 -1.38 -1.03
C GLY A 43 -22.73 -1.03 0.26
N GLY A 44 -23.92 -0.46 0.13
CA GLY A 44 -24.75 -0.12 1.27
C GLY A 44 -25.99 0.68 0.94
N ASP A 45 -26.82 0.90 1.96
CA ASP A 45 -28.10 1.60 1.82
C ASP A 45 -28.17 2.85 2.70
N ILE A 46 -28.58 3.97 2.11
CA ILE A 46 -28.88 5.22 2.81
C ILE A 46 -30.39 5.32 2.95
N ILE A 47 -30.91 5.11 4.16
CA ILE A 47 -32.34 5.03 4.46
C ILE A 47 -32.79 6.32 5.14
N LEU A 48 -33.86 6.93 4.65
CA LEU A 48 -34.26 8.29 5.01
C LEU A 48 -35.54 8.32 5.83
N GLY A 49 -35.68 9.34 6.67
CA GLY A 49 -36.87 9.53 7.50
C GLY A 49 -36.89 8.65 8.74
N ILE A 50 -35.75 8.04 9.09
CA ILE A 50 -35.55 7.25 10.30
C ILE A 50 -34.49 7.96 11.14
N TYR A 51 -34.84 8.28 12.37
CA TYR A 51 -33.92 8.81 13.37
C TYR A 51 -33.32 7.64 14.14
N ASP A 52 -32.00 7.52 14.11
CA ASP A 52 -31.23 6.54 14.86
C ASP A 52 -30.62 7.20 16.10
N ASP A 53 -31.03 6.76 17.29
CA ASP A 53 -30.49 7.25 18.58
C ASP A 53 -29.28 6.42 19.07
N GLY A 54 -28.81 5.47 18.25
CA GLY A 54 -27.75 4.51 18.57
C GLY A 54 -28.26 3.19 19.15
N ILE A 55 -29.49 3.16 19.67
CA ILE A 55 -30.13 1.98 20.28
C ILE A 55 -31.34 1.54 19.47
N ASN A 56 -32.18 2.49 19.07
CA ASN A 56 -33.47 2.32 18.41
C ASN A 56 -33.55 3.14 17.14
N LEU A 57 -34.39 2.65 16.22
CA LEU A 57 -34.76 3.32 14.99
C LEU A 57 -36.17 3.88 15.13
N HIS A 58 -36.30 5.20 15.02
CA HIS A 58 -37.56 5.92 15.15
C HIS A 58 -38.01 6.45 13.80
N ILE A 59 -39.17 6.00 13.33
CA ILE A 59 -39.75 6.51 12.08
C ILE A 59 -40.28 7.91 12.34
N LYS A 60 -39.65 8.90 11.71
CA LYS A 60 -39.99 10.32 11.86
C LYS A 60 -40.45 10.97 10.56
N LYS A 61 -40.31 10.24 9.44
CA LYS A 61 -40.54 10.69 8.06
C LYS A 61 -39.51 11.74 7.65
N SER A 62 -39.21 11.84 6.36
CA SER A 62 -38.45 12.96 5.82
C SER A 62 -39.35 13.76 4.89
N LYS A 63 -39.43 15.07 5.12
CA LYS A 63 -40.15 16.01 4.26
C LYS A 63 -39.26 16.62 3.17
N PHE A 64 -37.98 16.26 3.15
CA PHE A 64 -36.99 16.86 2.28
C PHE A 64 -36.69 15.93 1.09
N PRO A 65 -36.65 16.47 -0.14
CA PRO A 65 -36.34 15.67 -1.32
C PRO A 65 -34.87 15.24 -1.32
N ILE A 66 -34.60 14.06 -1.90
CA ILE A 66 -33.25 13.56 -2.13
C ILE A 66 -32.65 14.32 -3.31
N ARG A 67 -31.58 15.08 -3.07
CA ARG A 67 -30.85 15.81 -4.12
C ARG A 67 -29.67 14.98 -4.63
N LEU A 68 -29.95 13.78 -5.14
CA LEU A 68 -28.91 12.81 -5.54
C LEU A 68 -28.02 13.36 -6.67
N GLU A 69 -28.61 14.07 -7.64
CA GLU A 69 -27.85 14.62 -8.77
C GLU A 69 -26.88 15.73 -8.34
N GLU A 70 -27.19 16.49 -7.30
CA GLU A 70 -26.22 17.43 -6.70
C GLU A 70 -25.09 16.69 -5.98
N ALA A 71 -25.40 15.56 -5.33
CA ALA A 71 -24.39 14.73 -4.65
C ALA A 71 -23.42 14.08 -5.65
N LYS A 72 -23.94 13.52 -6.76
CA LYS A 72 -23.12 12.88 -7.80
C LYS A 72 -22.11 13.85 -8.44
N LYS A 73 -22.47 15.13 -8.60
CA LYS A 73 -21.55 16.17 -9.12
C LYS A 73 -20.34 16.44 -8.21
N LEU A 74 -20.39 16.00 -6.95
CA LEU A 74 -19.29 16.16 -5.99
C LEU A 74 -18.34 14.95 -5.99
N LEU A 75 -18.67 13.90 -6.75
CA LEU A 75 -17.87 12.70 -6.94
C LEU A 75 -16.99 12.84 -8.19
N ASP A 76 -15.82 12.22 -8.17
CA ASP A 76 -14.92 12.15 -9.32
C ASP A 76 -15.38 11.16 -10.40
N ILE A 77 -16.16 10.16 -10.00
CA ILE A 77 -16.71 9.13 -10.88
C ILE A 77 -18.24 9.14 -10.80
N ASN A 78 -18.90 8.96 -11.94
CA ASN A 78 -20.35 8.80 -11.99
C ASN A 78 -20.75 7.41 -11.51
N ILE A 79 -21.44 7.35 -10.37
CA ILE A 79 -21.90 6.09 -9.77
C ILE A 79 -23.40 5.93 -10.00
N ASN A 80 -23.77 4.73 -10.46
CA ASN A 80 -25.16 4.32 -10.53
C ASN A 80 -25.64 3.97 -9.12
N CYS A 81 -26.62 4.73 -8.63
CA CYS A 81 -27.33 4.44 -7.39
C CYS A 81 -28.80 4.19 -7.71
N ILE A 82 -29.40 3.24 -7.01
CA ILE A 82 -30.84 2.98 -7.10
C ILE A 82 -31.53 3.86 -6.07
N VAL A 83 -32.56 4.60 -6.50
CA VAL A 83 -33.42 5.37 -5.60
C VAL A 83 -34.81 4.79 -5.68
N ASP A 84 -35.34 4.36 -4.54
CA ASP A 84 -36.67 3.75 -4.47
C ASP A 84 -37.28 3.98 -3.08
N LYS A 85 -38.49 3.46 -2.87
CA LYS A 85 -39.25 3.51 -1.64
C LYS A 85 -39.74 2.13 -1.25
N VAL A 86 -39.84 1.90 0.05
CA VAL A 86 -40.42 0.70 0.63
C VAL A 86 -41.55 1.07 1.59
N ASP A 87 -42.66 0.32 1.55
CA ASP A 87 -43.72 0.47 2.55
C ASP A 87 -43.30 -0.25 3.83
N TYR A 88 -43.28 0.48 4.94
CA TYR A 88 -43.09 -0.08 6.26
C TYR A 88 -44.11 0.50 7.23
N ARG A 89 -45.06 -0.34 7.67
CA ARG A 89 -46.15 0.04 8.59
C ARG A 89 -47.02 1.19 8.05
N GLY A 90 -47.27 1.22 6.74
CA GLY A 90 -48.09 2.25 6.09
C GLY A 90 -47.34 3.55 5.80
N GLU A 91 -46.02 3.59 6.03
CA GLU A 91 -45.17 4.72 5.69
C GLU A 91 -44.24 4.36 4.52
N LEU A 92 -44.20 5.21 3.49
CA LEU A 92 -43.27 5.07 2.38
C LEU A 92 -41.89 5.61 2.76
N ILE A 93 -40.96 4.72 3.03
CA ILE A 93 -39.59 5.03 3.44
C ILE A 93 -38.69 5.09 2.21
N PRO A 94 -38.13 6.27 1.87
CA PRO A 94 -37.20 6.38 0.76
C PRO A 94 -35.80 5.86 1.13
N TYR A 95 -35.12 5.28 0.15
CA TYR A 95 -33.73 4.86 0.31
C TYR A 95 -32.93 5.05 -0.98
N ILE A 96 -31.61 5.08 -0.81
CA ILE A 96 -30.62 5.04 -1.88
C ILE A 96 -29.79 3.77 -1.68
N SER A 97 -29.77 2.87 -2.65
CA SER A 97 -28.90 1.70 -2.64
C SER A 97 -27.68 1.95 -3.52
N VAL A 98 -26.50 1.71 -2.95
CA VAL A 98 -25.20 1.93 -3.56
C VAL A 98 -24.50 0.59 -3.69
N GLU A 99 -24.14 0.22 -4.92
CA GLU A 99 -23.36 -0.98 -5.16
C GLU A 99 -21.86 -0.69 -4.98
N LYS A 100 -21.10 -1.75 -4.65
CA LYS A 100 -19.64 -1.69 -4.62
C LYS A 100 -19.12 -1.33 -6.01
N SER A 101 -18.26 -0.32 -6.07
CA SER A 101 -17.56 0.08 -7.28
C SER A 101 -16.28 -0.75 -7.47
N LYS A 102 -15.89 -0.96 -8.73
CA LYS A 102 -14.58 -1.50 -9.08
C LYS A 102 -13.48 -0.44 -9.02
N GLU A 103 -13.85 0.82 -9.20
CA GLU A 103 -12.96 1.97 -9.18
C GLU A 103 -13.11 2.73 -7.86
N LEU A 104 -12.02 3.33 -7.39
CA LEU A 104 -12.02 4.12 -6.16
C LEU A 104 -12.81 5.43 -6.35
N VAL A 105 -13.90 5.59 -5.60
CA VAL A 105 -14.79 6.75 -5.67
C VAL A 105 -14.42 7.80 -4.63
N LYS A 106 -14.23 9.05 -5.03
CA LYS A 106 -13.78 10.13 -4.16
C LYS A 106 -14.77 11.28 -4.12
N PHE A 107 -15.02 11.81 -2.92
CA PHE A 107 -15.72 13.07 -2.73
C PHE A 107 -14.70 14.20 -2.73
N ARG A 108 -14.78 15.11 -3.71
CA ARG A 108 -13.84 16.23 -3.88
C ARG A 108 -12.36 15.80 -3.79
N GLY A 109 -12.02 14.67 -4.41
CA GLY A 109 -10.66 14.11 -4.42
C GLY A 109 -10.27 13.31 -3.17
N ILE A 110 -11.13 13.23 -2.15
CA ILE A 110 -10.89 12.46 -0.93
C ILE A 110 -11.78 11.20 -0.93
N PRO A 111 -11.20 9.99 -0.88
CA PRO A 111 -11.96 8.76 -0.72
C PRO A 111 -12.48 8.62 0.72
N TYR A 112 -13.68 8.05 0.87
CA TYR A 112 -14.25 7.70 2.17
C TYR A 112 -14.46 6.18 2.27
N LEU A 113 -14.55 5.66 3.49
CA LEU A 113 -14.88 4.26 3.80
C LEU A 113 -15.80 4.16 5.01
N VAL A 114 -16.42 2.99 5.18
CA VAL A 114 -17.17 2.64 6.39
C VAL A 114 -16.24 1.86 7.32
N ASN A 115 -15.98 2.39 8.53
CA ASN A 115 -15.14 1.70 9.50
C ASN A 115 -15.89 0.55 10.21
N GLU A 116 -15.20 -0.19 11.07
CA GLU A 116 -15.77 -1.34 11.81
C GLU A 116 -17.00 -0.97 12.67
N ASN A 117 -17.10 0.30 13.10
CA ASN A 117 -18.22 0.82 13.88
C ASN A 117 -19.38 1.35 13.01
N GLY A 118 -19.29 1.20 11.69
CA GLY A 118 -20.30 1.71 10.74
C GLY A 118 -20.21 3.21 10.46
N ALA A 119 -19.17 3.90 10.95
CA ALA A 119 -19.00 5.33 10.72
C ALA A 119 -18.29 5.60 9.38
N VAL A 120 -18.75 6.63 8.68
CA VAL A 120 -18.07 7.12 7.47
C VAL A 120 -16.89 7.98 7.86
N VAL A 121 -15.70 7.56 7.43
CA VAL A 121 -14.42 8.24 7.70
C VAL A 121 -13.65 8.43 6.41
N GLU A 122 -12.73 9.40 6.41
CA GLU A 122 -11.78 9.57 5.31
C GLU A 122 -10.88 8.36 5.22
N MET A 123 -10.74 7.82 4.01
CA MET A 123 -9.83 6.73 3.75
C MET A 123 -8.43 7.30 3.61
N LYS A 124 -7.53 6.88 4.51
CA LYS A 124 -6.10 7.10 4.34
C LYS A 124 -5.56 6.11 3.32
N VAL A 125 -4.81 6.61 2.35
CA VAL A 125 -4.09 5.77 1.38
C VAL A 125 -2.67 5.64 1.87
N SER A 126 -2.28 4.42 2.26
CA SER A 126 -0.91 4.12 2.67
C SER A 126 0.00 4.05 1.45
N LYS A 127 1.06 4.86 1.44
CA LYS A 127 2.07 4.86 0.40
C LYS A 127 3.13 3.82 0.71
N VAL A 128 3.32 2.87 -0.21
CA VAL A 128 4.26 1.76 -0.06
C VAL A 128 5.31 1.85 -1.15
N PHE A 129 6.57 1.90 -0.76
CA PHE A 129 7.70 1.76 -1.68
C PHE A 129 8.11 0.28 -1.77
N LEU A 130 8.09 -0.30 -2.96
CA LEU A 130 8.54 -1.67 -3.21
C LEU A 130 9.99 -1.65 -3.71
N SER A 131 10.91 -2.02 -2.82
CA SER A 131 12.34 -2.12 -3.07
C SER A 131 12.71 -3.54 -3.50
N TYR A 132 13.28 -3.70 -4.69
CA TYR A 132 13.64 -4.99 -5.26
C TYR A 132 14.81 -4.86 -6.24
N SER A 133 15.52 -5.95 -6.52
CA SER A 133 16.53 -5.96 -7.58
C SER A 133 15.85 -6.24 -8.93
N HIS A 134 16.29 -5.60 -10.02
CA HIS A 134 15.67 -5.84 -11.34
C HIS A 134 15.70 -7.30 -11.81
N ALA A 135 16.62 -8.12 -11.29
CA ALA A 135 16.65 -9.57 -11.54
C ALA A 135 15.42 -10.30 -10.94
N ASP A 136 14.73 -9.66 -10.00
CA ASP A 136 13.62 -10.18 -9.19
C ASP A 136 12.28 -9.58 -9.59
N LYS A 137 12.20 -9.08 -10.82
CA LYS A 137 11.01 -8.42 -11.36
C LYS A 137 9.76 -9.32 -11.27
N ASP A 138 9.91 -10.62 -11.50
CA ASP A 138 8.80 -11.56 -11.42
C ASP A 138 8.17 -11.60 -10.01
N LEU A 139 8.98 -11.57 -8.95
CA LEU A 139 8.50 -11.50 -7.58
C LEU A 139 7.85 -10.14 -7.28
N ALA A 140 8.46 -9.06 -7.74
CA ALA A 140 7.93 -7.71 -7.54
C ALA A 140 6.57 -7.51 -8.22
N GLU A 141 6.39 -8.03 -9.45
CA GLU A 141 5.11 -8.00 -10.18
C GLU A 141 4.00 -8.73 -9.42
N LEU A 142 4.32 -9.84 -8.73
CA LEU A 142 3.35 -10.58 -7.92
C LEU A 142 2.93 -9.81 -6.66
N VAL A 143 3.89 -9.19 -5.96
CA VAL A 143 3.62 -8.34 -4.78
C VAL A 143 2.77 -7.13 -5.17
N GLU A 144 3.22 -6.38 -6.20
CA GLU A 144 2.52 -5.20 -6.73
C GLU A 144 1.08 -5.54 -7.12
N LYS A 145 0.89 -6.57 -7.95
CA LYS A 145 -0.44 -7.02 -8.37
C LYS A 145 -1.35 -7.40 -7.20
N SER A 146 -0.78 -7.91 -6.11
CA SER A 146 -1.55 -8.28 -4.92
C SER A 146 -1.98 -7.05 -4.11
N LEU A 147 -1.08 -6.09 -3.95
CA LEU A 147 -1.32 -4.84 -3.24
C LEU A 147 -2.23 -3.88 -4.03
N ASP A 148 -2.13 -3.83 -5.35
CA ASP A 148 -2.99 -3.02 -6.24
C ASP A 148 -4.47 -3.41 -6.19
N LYS A 149 -4.80 -4.61 -5.67
CA LYS A 149 -6.19 -5.00 -5.38
C LYS A 149 -6.78 -4.21 -4.21
N GLN A 150 -5.95 -3.50 -3.45
CA GLN A 150 -6.34 -2.73 -2.27
C GLN A 150 -6.47 -1.26 -2.65
N ASN A 151 -7.67 -0.71 -2.47
CA ASN A 151 -7.93 0.69 -2.81
C ASN A 151 -7.25 1.69 -1.86
N ASP A 152 -6.87 1.23 -0.66
CA ASP A 152 -6.24 1.96 0.44
C ASP A 152 -4.71 1.84 0.45
N ILE A 153 -4.12 1.22 -0.57
CA ILE A 153 -2.66 1.09 -0.71
C ILE A 153 -2.25 1.66 -2.06
N SER A 154 -1.25 2.54 -2.06
CA SER A 154 -0.61 3.03 -3.27
C SER A 154 0.82 2.53 -3.31
N VAL A 155 1.10 1.61 -4.23
CA VAL A 155 2.44 1.08 -4.44
C VAL A 155 3.18 1.96 -5.44
N SER A 156 4.43 2.30 -5.10
CA SER A 156 5.40 2.81 -6.06
C SER A 156 6.62 1.90 -6.04
N ARG A 157 7.29 1.77 -7.18
CA ARG A 157 8.52 1.02 -7.31
C ARG A 157 9.39 1.68 -8.35
N ASP A 158 10.71 1.56 -8.19
CA ASP A 158 11.60 2.02 -9.25
C ASP A 158 11.65 1.01 -10.40
N ILE A 159 11.32 1.48 -11.59
CA ILE A 159 11.44 0.71 -12.82
C ILE A 159 12.64 1.22 -13.65
N ASN A 160 13.19 2.41 -13.36
CA ASN A 160 14.34 3.00 -14.06
C ASN A 160 14.88 4.28 -13.35
N VAL A 161 15.71 4.18 -12.31
CA VAL A 161 16.71 5.24 -12.00
C VAL A 161 17.95 4.96 -12.87
N ASN A 162 17.74 5.07 -14.17
CA ASN A 162 18.83 5.10 -15.14
C ASN A 162 19.12 6.57 -15.47
N ASN A 163 20.14 7.10 -14.79
CA ASN A 163 20.91 8.32 -15.06
C ASN A 163 20.63 9.54 -14.15
N TYR A 164 21.74 10.15 -13.72
CA TYR A 164 21.92 11.43 -13.01
C TYR A 164 21.79 11.51 -11.48
N ARG A 165 22.77 12.19 -10.87
CA ARG A 165 22.87 12.49 -9.42
C ARG A 165 21.66 13.24 -8.88
N ASP A 166 21.12 14.18 -9.66
CA ASP A 166 20.00 15.01 -9.23
C ASP A 166 18.69 14.21 -9.09
N ASP A 167 18.54 13.16 -9.91
CA ASP A 167 17.38 12.27 -9.87
C ASP A 167 17.45 11.29 -8.71
N LEU A 168 18.65 10.81 -8.33
CA LEU A 168 18.80 9.91 -7.19
C LEU A 168 18.47 10.60 -5.86
N ASP A 169 19.01 11.79 -5.58
CA ASP A 169 18.73 12.50 -4.32
C ASP A 169 17.26 12.94 -4.22
N ARG A 170 16.66 13.34 -5.34
CA ARG A 170 15.23 13.61 -5.43
C ARG A 170 14.42 12.33 -5.19
N PHE A 171 14.83 11.22 -5.79
CA PHE A 171 14.21 9.92 -5.60
C PHE A 171 14.30 9.44 -4.14
N MET A 172 15.45 9.59 -3.48
CA MET A 172 15.59 9.27 -2.05
C MET A 172 14.66 10.10 -1.16
N LYS A 173 14.42 11.37 -1.52
CA LYS A 173 13.40 12.19 -0.83
C LYS A 173 11.99 11.63 -1.02
N THR A 174 11.68 11.02 -2.16
CA THR A 174 10.38 10.38 -2.36
C THR A 174 10.22 9.12 -1.51
N ILE A 175 11.26 8.29 -1.36
CA ILE A 175 11.20 7.10 -0.49
C ILE A 175 10.85 7.49 0.96
N LYS A 176 11.44 8.57 1.48
CA LYS A 176 11.13 9.07 2.84
C LYS A 176 9.67 9.49 3.05
N GLN A 177 8.95 9.83 1.97
CA GLN A 177 7.53 10.20 2.00
C GLN A 177 6.59 8.99 2.00
N HIS A 178 7.13 7.77 1.87
CA HIS A 178 6.34 6.55 1.97
C HIS A 178 6.12 6.16 3.44
N ASP A 179 4.95 5.60 3.70
CA ASP A 179 4.54 5.10 5.00
C ASP A 179 5.23 3.76 5.30
N PHE A 180 5.46 2.96 4.25
CA PHE A 180 6.13 1.66 4.35
C PHE A 180 7.13 1.44 3.21
N ILE A 181 8.13 0.60 3.49
CA ILE A 181 9.09 0.09 2.51
C ILE A 181 8.99 -1.43 2.55
N ILE A 182 8.64 -2.08 1.44
CA ILE A 182 8.69 -3.54 1.29
C ILE A 182 9.98 -3.89 0.55
N SER A 183 10.91 -4.57 1.20
CA SER A 183 12.15 -5.06 0.58
C SER A 183 12.03 -6.54 0.19
N ILE A 184 12.18 -6.86 -1.09
CA ILE A 184 12.35 -8.25 -1.56
C ILE A 184 13.84 -8.57 -1.50
N VAL A 185 14.24 -9.26 -0.44
CA VAL A 185 15.64 -9.54 -0.12
C VAL A 185 16.05 -10.83 -0.80
N THR A 186 16.89 -10.69 -1.84
CA THR A 186 17.54 -11.78 -2.59
C THR A 186 19.06 -11.64 -2.52
N ARG A 187 19.79 -12.64 -3.01
CA ARG A 187 21.25 -12.51 -3.22
C ARG A 187 21.61 -11.33 -4.12
N LYS A 188 20.87 -11.13 -5.23
CA LYS A 188 21.13 -10.01 -6.16
C LYS A 188 20.80 -8.66 -5.54
N TYR A 189 19.76 -8.60 -4.71
CA TYR A 189 19.43 -7.42 -3.93
C TYR A 189 20.60 -6.98 -3.03
N LEU A 190 21.12 -7.91 -2.21
CA LEU A 190 22.19 -7.64 -1.25
C LEU A 190 23.55 -7.31 -1.92
N MET A 191 23.72 -7.66 -3.19
CA MET A 191 24.92 -7.36 -3.98
C MET A 191 24.73 -6.16 -4.95
N SER A 192 23.51 -5.63 -5.06
CA SER A 192 23.19 -4.52 -5.96
C SER A 192 23.59 -3.18 -5.35
N LEU A 193 24.34 -2.38 -6.12
CA LEU A 193 24.77 -1.04 -5.68
C LEU A 193 23.57 -0.13 -5.43
N ASN A 194 22.59 -0.15 -6.34
CA ASN A 194 21.42 0.72 -6.26
C ASN A 194 20.53 0.33 -5.07
N CYS A 195 20.15 -0.95 -4.97
CA CYS A 195 19.28 -1.43 -3.89
C CYS A 195 19.92 -1.19 -2.50
N MET A 196 21.21 -1.49 -2.36
CA MET A 196 21.89 -1.29 -1.08
C MET A 196 22.13 0.19 -0.76
N TYR A 197 22.33 1.04 -1.76
CA TYR A 197 22.37 2.49 -1.55
C TYR A 197 21.01 3.02 -1.10
N GLU A 198 19.92 2.56 -1.72
CA GLU A 198 18.55 2.93 -1.35
C GLU A 198 18.25 2.61 0.12
N ILE A 199 18.62 1.40 0.55
CA ILE A 199 18.50 0.98 1.95
C ILE A 199 19.39 1.81 2.87
N THR A 200 20.64 2.04 2.48
CA THR A 200 21.59 2.85 3.27
C THR A 200 21.05 4.24 3.58
N GLU A 201 20.45 4.91 2.60
CA GLU A 201 19.84 6.23 2.82
C GLU A 201 18.50 6.16 3.57
N SER A 202 17.73 5.09 3.37
CA SER A 202 16.46 4.87 4.08
C SER A 202 16.68 4.64 5.57
N MET A 203 17.76 3.94 5.94
CA MET A 203 18.18 3.71 7.32
C MET A 203 18.56 4.98 8.09
N LYS A 204 18.73 6.12 7.41
CA LYS A 204 18.92 7.42 8.06
C LYS A 204 17.63 7.98 8.67
N ASP A 205 16.46 7.44 8.31
CA ASP A 205 15.19 7.75 8.99
C ASP A 205 15.13 6.98 10.30
N SER A 206 14.95 7.67 11.43
CA SER A 206 14.86 7.04 12.76
C SER A 206 13.69 6.06 12.86
N ASN A 207 12.66 6.21 12.02
CA ASN A 207 11.50 5.33 11.98
C ASN A 207 11.64 4.20 10.95
N PHE A 208 12.80 4.05 10.30
CA PHE A 208 13.02 3.07 9.24
C PHE A 208 12.63 1.65 9.66
N SER A 209 13.04 1.21 10.85
CA SER A 209 12.73 -0.14 11.33
C SER A 209 11.23 -0.39 11.49
N GLU A 210 10.42 0.63 11.78
CA GLU A 210 8.96 0.49 11.86
C GLU A 210 8.28 0.51 10.48
N LYS A 211 8.89 1.21 9.52
CA LYS A 211 8.38 1.30 8.13
C LYS A 211 8.79 0.09 7.29
N LEU A 212 9.87 -0.58 7.67
CA LEU A 212 10.44 -1.71 6.93
C LEU A 212 9.59 -2.97 7.11
N LEU A 213 9.02 -3.42 6.00
CA LEU A 213 8.53 -4.75 5.76
C LEU A 213 9.51 -5.45 4.81
N PHE A 214 9.68 -6.76 4.93
CA PHE A 214 10.61 -7.47 4.07
C PHE A 214 10.16 -8.90 3.80
N ILE A 215 10.58 -9.41 2.65
CA ILE A 215 10.36 -10.78 2.20
C ILE A 215 11.74 -11.37 1.95
N VAL A 216 12.06 -12.47 2.61
CA VAL A 216 13.35 -13.15 2.45
C VAL A 216 13.17 -14.28 1.45
N VAL A 217 13.86 -14.19 0.31
CA VAL A 217 13.71 -15.21 -0.74
C VAL A 217 14.62 -16.40 -0.45
N ASP A 218 14.02 -17.59 -0.49
CA ASP A 218 14.70 -18.88 -0.31
C ASP A 218 14.86 -19.63 -1.65
N LYS A 219 15.35 -20.88 -1.60
CA LYS A 219 15.51 -21.74 -2.77
C LYS A 219 14.18 -22.27 -3.31
N GLU A 220 13.21 -22.52 -2.45
CA GLU A 220 11.89 -23.03 -2.85
C GLU A 220 11.06 -21.98 -3.61
N ASP A 221 11.41 -20.70 -3.48
CA ASP A 221 10.82 -19.59 -4.20
C ASP A 221 11.19 -19.55 -5.70
N ALA A 222 12.08 -20.45 -6.18
CA ALA A 222 12.49 -20.54 -7.58
C ALA A 222 11.29 -20.66 -8.53
N GLN A 223 10.24 -21.36 -8.07
CA GLN A 223 9.02 -21.64 -8.83
C GLN A 223 8.26 -20.38 -9.29
N TYR A 224 8.50 -19.23 -8.66
CA TYR A 224 7.86 -17.95 -9.00
C TYR A 224 8.59 -17.17 -10.09
N TYR A 225 9.81 -17.58 -10.45
CA TYR A 225 10.59 -16.95 -11.52
C TYR A 225 10.22 -17.51 -12.88
N LYS A 226 10.14 -16.64 -13.89
CA LYS A 226 10.03 -17.08 -15.28
C LYS A 226 11.41 -17.49 -15.78
N GLY A 227 11.49 -18.53 -16.61
CA GLY A 227 12.71 -19.32 -16.87
C GLY A 227 14.05 -18.57 -17.02
N ASN A 228 14.08 -17.39 -17.65
CA ASN A 228 15.31 -16.62 -17.86
C ASN A 228 15.87 -15.94 -16.60
N ASN A 229 15.10 -15.88 -15.52
CA ASN A 229 15.47 -15.22 -14.26
C ASN A 229 15.82 -16.22 -13.14
N ILE A 230 16.03 -17.50 -13.46
CA ILE A 230 16.45 -18.48 -12.45
C ILE A 230 17.95 -18.36 -12.24
N TYR A 231 18.34 -17.98 -11.02
CA TYR A 231 19.72 -17.88 -10.57
C TYR A 231 19.80 -18.30 -9.10
N ASP A 232 20.99 -18.30 -8.51
CA ASP A 232 21.12 -18.44 -7.05
C ASP A 232 20.55 -17.20 -6.33
N MET A 233 19.24 -17.22 -6.06
CA MET A 233 18.49 -16.09 -5.50
C MET A 233 18.40 -16.09 -3.96
N GLU A 234 18.81 -17.19 -3.33
CA GLU A 234 18.71 -17.36 -1.88
C GLU A 234 19.47 -16.24 -1.16
N ALA A 235 18.76 -15.46 -0.34
CA ALA A 235 19.39 -14.38 0.41
C ALA A 235 20.34 -14.89 1.48
N GLY A 236 20.01 -16.00 2.15
CA GLY A 236 20.89 -16.62 3.13
C GLY A 236 21.17 -15.81 4.39
N ILE A 237 20.34 -14.81 4.71
CA ILE A 237 20.61 -13.86 5.82
C ILE A 237 20.59 -14.48 7.22
N TYR A 238 19.99 -15.66 7.39
CA TYR A 238 19.97 -16.37 8.68
C TYR A 238 21.21 -17.24 8.90
N ASP A 239 22.02 -17.43 7.87
CA ASP A 239 23.31 -18.11 7.92
C ASP A 239 24.42 -17.08 8.17
N ALA A 240 25.27 -17.34 9.17
CA ALA A 240 26.34 -16.42 9.52
C ALA A 240 27.45 -16.35 8.45
N ASP A 241 27.77 -17.47 7.81
CA ASP A 241 28.81 -17.56 6.79
C ASP A 241 28.36 -16.82 5.53
N LYS A 242 27.10 -17.02 5.11
CA LYS A 242 26.53 -16.27 3.97
C LYS A 242 26.48 -14.78 4.21
N ARG A 243 26.16 -14.34 5.44
CA ARG A 243 26.23 -12.91 5.80
C ARG A 243 27.65 -12.37 5.68
N LEU A 244 28.65 -13.13 6.11
CA LEU A 244 30.06 -12.76 5.97
C LEU A 244 30.47 -12.64 4.50
N ASP A 245 29.98 -13.52 3.62
CA ASP A 245 30.25 -13.46 2.18
C ASP A 245 29.81 -12.14 1.54
N TYR A 246 28.68 -11.57 1.96
CA TYR A 246 28.25 -10.24 1.47
C TYR A 246 29.20 -9.13 1.92
N ILE A 247 29.70 -9.19 3.16
CA ILE A 247 30.67 -8.22 3.67
C ILE A 247 31.99 -8.34 2.90
N ILE A 248 32.46 -9.57 2.64
CA ILE A 248 33.64 -9.84 1.82
C ILE A 248 33.44 -9.28 0.41
N TYR A 249 32.29 -9.55 -0.22
CA TYR A 249 31.95 -9.05 -1.56
C TYR A 249 32.07 -7.53 -1.66
N TRP A 250 31.48 -6.79 -0.72
CA TRP A 250 31.51 -5.33 -0.74
C TRP A 250 32.91 -4.77 -0.46
N ASN A 251 33.66 -5.38 0.47
CA ASN A 251 35.06 -5.02 0.73
C ASN A 251 35.95 -5.25 -0.49
N GLU A 252 35.80 -6.38 -1.18
CA GLU A 252 36.53 -6.64 -2.42
C GLU A 252 36.19 -5.64 -3.53
N LYS A 253 34.90 -5.28 -3.66
CA LYS A 253 34.45 -4.27 -4.63
C LYS A 253 35.09 -2.92 -4.35
N ASN A 254 35.22 -2.54 -3.08
CA ASN A 254 35.92 -1.31 -2.67
C ASN A 254 37.43 -1.38 -2.94
N ARG A 255 38.08 -2.51 -2.63
CA ARG A 255 39.50 -2.72 -2.95
C ARG A 255 39.77 -2.61 -4.46
N LYS A 256 38.94 -3.26 -5.29
CA LYS A 256 39.04 -3.21 -6.76
C LYS A 256 38.86 -1.79 -7.30
N MET A 257 37.97 -1.00 -6.70
CA MET A 257 37.80 0.40 -7.06
C MET A 257 39.06 1.21 -6.72
N ASP A 258 39.63 1.00 -5.54
CA ASP A 258 40.87 1.69 -5.12
C ASP A 258 42.07 1.38 -6.01
N GLU A 259 42.21 0.14 -6.44
CA GLU A 259 43.26 -0.28 -7.37
C GLU A 259 43.09 0.37 -8.75
N LYS A 260 41.85 0.42 -9.26
CA LYS A 260 41.54 1.10 -10.53
C LYS A 260 41.80 2.60 -10.46
N LEU A 261 41.39 3.26 -9.37
CA LEU A 261 41.62 4.70 -9.20
C LEU A 261 43.12 5.04 -9.10
N LYS A 262 43.90 4.22 -8.39
CA LYS A 262 45.35 4.39 -8.32
C LYS A 262 46.06 4.18 -9.66
N SER A 263 45.59 3.20 -10.45
CA SER A 263 46.22 2.84 -11.73
C SER A 263 45.82 3.75 -12.90
N ALA A 264 44.70 4.45 -12.80
CA ALA A 264 44.17 5.27 -13.88
C ALA A 264 44.87 6.64 -14.06
N ASP A 265 45.70 7.09 -13.11
CA ASP A 265 46.46 8.36 -13.16
C ASP A 265 45.63 9.55 -13.68
N LEU A 266 44.41 9.70 -13.14
CA LEU A 266 43.41 10.63 -13.65
C LEU A 266 43.66 12.08 -13.19
N PRO A 267 43.34 13.10 -14.03
CA PRO A 267 43.29 14.49 -13.59
C PRO A 267 42.32 14.71 -12.42
N TYR A 268 42.60 15.71 -11.59
CA TYR A 268 41.88 15.97 -10.33
C TYR A 268 40.36 16.14 -10.51
N GLU A 269 39.95 16.71 -11.63
CA GLU A 269 38.54 16.96 -11.97
C GLU A 269 37.76 15.64 -12.06
N TYR A 270 38.33 14.61 -12.69
CA TYR A 270 37.72 13.28 -12.78
C TYR A 270 37.71 12.54 -11.44
N ILE A 271 38.71 12.78 -10.58
CA ILE A 271 38.78 12.17 -9.24
C ILE A 271 37.56 12.56 -8.40
N THR A 272 37.02 13.77 -8.56
CA THR A 272 35.87 14.23 -7.76
C THR A 272 34.62 13.39 -7.98
N GLU A 273 34.36 12.93 -9.21
CA GLU A 273 33.20 12.10 -9.52
C GLU A 273 33.31 10.72 -8.87
N TYR A 274 34.46 10.07 -9.05
CA TYR A 274 34.73 8.75 -8.47
C TYR A 274 34.84 8.79 -6.94
N THR A 275 35.24 9.92 -6.36
CA THR A 275 35.26 10.10 -4.90
C THR A 275 33.86 9.99 -4.31
N LEU A 276 32.84 10.50 -4.99
CA LEU A 276 31.46 10.40 -4.53
C LEU A 276 30.93 8.96 -4.67
N ASP A 277 31.23 8.27 -5.77
CA ASP A 277 30.87 6.85 -5.91
C ASP A 277 31.57 5.96 -4.88
N LYS A 278 32.83 6.28 -4.55
CA LYS A 278 33.56 5.63 -3.47
C LYS A 278 32.89 5.87 -2.11
N ARG A 279 32.41 7.09 -1.82
CA ARG A 279 31.67 7.37 -0.58
C ARG A 279 30.39 6.53 -0.49
N LYS A 280 29.63 6.39 -1.59
CA LYS A 280 28.45 5.51 -1.64
C LYS A 280 28.81 4.06 -1.35
N LEU A 281 29.91 3.57 -1.93
CA LEU A 281 30.37 2.20 -1.72
C LEU A 281 30.78 1.95 -0.26
N VAL A 282 31.49 2.90 0.35
CA VAL A 282 31.87 2.83 1.77
C VAL A 282 30.65 2.84 2.68
N SER A 283 29.65 3.70 2.42
CA SER A 283 28.43 3.72 3.23
C SER A 283 27.65 2.40 3.13
N ILE A 284 27.61 1.79 1.93
CA ILE A 284 26.98 0.48 1.73
C ILE A 284 27.67 -0.60 2.56
N ILE A 285 29.00 -0.63 2.63
CA ILE A 285 29.73 -1.65 3.42
C ILE A 285 29.27 -1.61 4.88
N THR A 286 29.23 -0.42 5.47
CA THR A 286 28.79 -0.24 6.86
C THR A 286 27.33 -0.62 7.04
N SER A 287 26.43 -0.11 6.19
CA SER A 287 25.00 -0.34 6.31
C SER A 287 24.55 -1.75 5.94
N THR A 288 25.30 -2.50 5.13
CA THR A 288 24.96 -3.88 4.76
C THR A 288 24.91 -4.79 5.99
N SER A 289 25.92 -4.67 6.86
CA SER A 289 25.96 -5.46 8.11
C SER A 289 24.80 -5.10 9.04
N GLU A 290 24.55 -3.80 9.22
CA GLU A 290 23.46 -3.29 10.05
C GLU A 290 22.09 -3.72 9.51
N PHE A 291 21.87 -3.60 8.20
CA PHE A 291 20.64 -4.03 7.55
C PHE A 291 20.41 -5.54 7.74
N MET A 292 21.42 -6.37 7.48
CA MET A 292 21.29 -7.82 7.71
C MET A 292 21.03 -8.16 9.18
N ASN A 293 21.54 -7.38 10.13
CA ASN A 293 21.20 -7.56 11.55
C ASN A 293 19.73 -7.21 11.84
N ILE A 294 19.20 -6.11 11.29
CA ILE A 294 17.77 -5.77 11.38
C ILE A 294 16.91 -6.91 10.83
N LEU A 295 17.30 -7.49 9.68
CA LEU A 295 16.58 -8.60 9.08
C LEU A 295 16.70 -9.89 9.90
N LYS A 296 17.87 -10.18 10.47
CA LYS A 296 18.11 -11.38 11.28
C LYS A 296 17.31 -11.37 12.59
N ASP A 297 17.17 -10.19 13.20
CA ASP A 297 16.46 -10.04 14.49
C ASP A 297 14.93 -10.11 14.33
N LYS A 298 14.42 -10.05 13.09
CA LYS A 298 13.01 -10.21 12.75
C LYS A 298 12.81 -11.53 12.00
N ILE A 299 11.90 -12.39 12.45
CA ILE A 299 11.56 -13.59 11.67
C ILE A 299 10.77 -13.14 10.43
N GLY A 300 11.47 -13.00 9.30
CA GLY A 300 10.88 -12.77 8.00
C GLY A 300 10.25 -14.05 7.45
N SER A 301 9.09 -13.93 6.83
CA SER A 301 8.46 -15.03 6.10
C SER A 301 9.03 -15.12 4.69
N THR A 302 9.08 -16.34 4.16
CA THR A 302 9.58 -16.59 2.80
C THR A 302 8.55 -16.18 1.77
N PHE A 303 8.96 -15.99 0.51
CA PHE A 303 8.03 -15.50 -0.51
C PHE A 303 6.86 -16.49 -0.67
N ASN A 304 7.14 -17.78 -0.74
CA ASN A 304 6.15 -18.86 -0.81
C ASN A 304 5.17 -18.84 0.37
N GLN A 305 5.64 -18.56 1.59
CA GLN A 305 4.78 -18.49 2.77
C GLN A 305 3.78 -17.34 2.67
N ILE A 306 4.26 -16.16 2.29
CA ILE A 306 3.43 -14.95 2.20
C ILE A 306 2.54 -14.97 0.95
N GLN A 307 2.98 -15.56 -0.15
CA GLN A 307 2.19 -15.68 -1.39
C GLN A 307 0.94 -16.56 -1.20
N LYS A 308 1.00 -17.58 -0.33
CA LYS A 308 -0.10 -18.54 -0.10
C LYS A 308 -1.41 -17.87 0.36
N ASP A 309 -1.32 -16.77 1.10
CA ASP A 309 -2.47 -16.00 1.56
C ASP A 309 -2.66 -14.67 0.82
N ASP A 310 -2.10 -14.56 -0.40
CA ASP A 310 -2.09 -13.34 -1.20
C ASP A 310 -1.53 -12.15 -0.40
N PHE A 311 -0.40 -12.34 0.28
CA PHE A 311 0.30 -11.31 1.05
C PHE A 311 -0.52 -10.66 2.15
N LYS A 312 -1.40 -11.44 2.80
CA LYS A 312 -2.30 -10.93 3.84
C LYS A 312 -1.54 -10.29 4.99
N ILE A 313 -0.45 -10.90 5.45
CA ILE A 313 0.36 -10.34 6.54
C ILE A 313 0.88 -8.94 6.24
N LEU A 314 1.31 -8.66 5.01
CA LEU A 314 1.78 -7.33 4.61
C LEU A 314 0.62 -6.34 4.61
N LYS A 315 -0.51 -6.72 4.01
CA LYS A 315 -1.73 -5.90 3.94
C LYS A 315 -2.26 -5.56 5.33
N ASP A 316 -2.30 -6.53 6.24
CA ASP A 316 -2.79 -6.34 7.61
C ASP A 316 -1.90 -5.36 8.39
N VAL A 317 -0.57 -5.40 8.21
CA VAL A 317 0.33 -4.44 8.83
C VAL A 317 0.15 -3.04 8.25
N ILE A 318 0.01 -2.93 6.93
CA ILE A 318 -0.18 -1.64 6.23
C ILE A 318 -1.50 -0.96 6.64
N LYS A 319 -2.55 -1.74 6.92
CA LYS A 319 -3.89 -1.23 7.28
C LYS A 319 -4.07 -0.87 8.76
N LYS A 320 -3.18 -1.34 9.65
CA LYS A 320 -3.30 -1.11 11.11
C LYS A 320 -2.76 0.25 11.58
N LYS A 321 -2.10 1.03 10.72
CA LYS A 321 -1.59 2.39 11.02
C LYS A 321 -2.48 3.45 10.38
#